data_AF-K2Q485-F1
#
_entry.id   AF-K2Q485-F1
#
_cell.length_a   1.000
_cell.length_b   1.000
_cell.length_c   1.000
_cell.angle_alpha   90.00
_cell.angle_beta   90.00
_cell.angle_gamma   90.00
#
_symmetry.space_group_name_H-M   'P 1'
#
loop_
_entity.id
_entity.type
_entity.pdbx_description
1 polymer ?
#
loop_
_entity_poly.entity_id
_entity_poly.type
_entity_poly.pdbx_seq_one_letter_code
_entity_poly.pdbx_strand_id
1 'polypeptide(L)'
;MSAAVTRTPFPVFVFRGLAIVVLAGVAGQFLLAGMTVFGAGTGWELHAATGGALGLPVLALFLLSLSQAARGYRRIGTLLFAAYLLQIALAAVGDALPMLGALHPVNGMLMGLITVRLVGRAAP
;
A
#
# COMPACT_ATOMS: atom_id res chain seq x y z
N MET A 1 16.16 -34.98 -16.95
CA MET A 1 14.88 -34.34 -16.55
C MET A 1 15.10 -32.84 -16.58
N SER A 2 14.62 -32.15 -17.62
CA SER A 2 14.87 -30.71 -17.78
C SER A 2 13.89 -29.95 -16.90
N ALA A 3 14.40 -29.19 -15.92
CA ALA A 3 13.57 -28.36 -15.06
C ALA A 3 12.93 -27.27 -15.94
N ALA A 4 11.64 -27.39 -16.21
CA ALA A 4 10.89 -26.35 -16.88
C ALA A 4 10.95 -25.08 -16.01
N VAL A 5 11.71 -24.08 -16.45
CA VAL A 5 11.70 -22.76 -15.84
C VAL A 5 10.31 -22.17 -16.07
N THR A 6 9.43 -22.27 -15.08
CA THR A 6 8.12 -21.63 -15.10
C THR A 6 8.33 -20.12 -15.10
N ARG A 7 8.18 -19.49 -16.27
CA ARG A 7 8.24 -18.04 -16.39
C ARG A 7 7.05 -17.45 -15.63
N THR A 8 7.32 -16.58 -14.66
CA THR A 8 6.28 -15.80 -13.98
C THR A 8 5.49 -15.00 -15.03
N PRO A 9 4.16 -15.06 -15.06
CA PRO A 9 3.37 -14.25 -15.98
C PRO A 9 3.71 -12.77 -15.82
N PHE A 10 3.81 -12.03 -16.93
CA PHE A 10 4.12 -10.59 -16.90
C PHE A 10 3.20 -9.79 -15.94
N PRO A 11 1.86 -10.02 -15.90
CA PRO A 11 0.99 -9.34 -14.94
C PRO A 11 1.38 -9.60 -13.47
N VAL A 12 1.82 -10.81 -13.15
CA VAL A 12 2.26 -11.17 -11.79
C VAL A 12 3.60 -10.50 -11.47
N PHE A 13 4.50 -10.39 -12.44
CA PHE A 13 5.75 -9.64 -12.26
C PHE A 13 5.49 -8.15 -11.99
N VAL A 14 4.66 -7.49 -12.81
CA VAL A 14 4.26 -6.10 -12.61
C VAL A 14 3.58 -5.90 -11.26
N PHE A 15 2.67 -6.81 -10.90
CA PHE A 15 1.97 -6.78 -9.63
C PHE A 15 2.95 -6.84 -8.43
N ARG A 16 3.96 -7.70 -8.47
CA ARG A 16 4.97 -7.76 -7.40
C ARG A 16 5.83 -6.50 -7.34
N GLY A 17 6.22 -5.95 -8.49
CA GLY A 17 6.93 -4.67 -8.56
C GLY A 17 6.13 -3.54 -7.92
N LEU A 18 4.85 -3.42 -8.26
CA LEU A 18 3.94 -2.45 -7.65
C LEU A 18 3.78 -2.65 -6.14
N ALA A 19 3.70 -3.90 -5.66
CA ALA A 19 3.62 -4.19 -4.24
C ALA A 19 4.87 -3.72 -3.48
N ILE A 20 6.06 -3.86 -4.06
CA ILE A 20 7.30 -3.32 -3.49
C ILE A 20 7.28 -1.79 -3.45
N VAL A 21 6.81 -1.15 -4.52
CA VAL A 21 6.65 0.32 -4.56
C VAL A 21 5.68 0.79 -3.47
N VAL A 22 4.55 0.10 -3.29
CA VAL A 22 3.61 0.41 -2.20
C VAL A 22 4.26 0.24 -0.84
N LEU A 23 5.02 -0.84 -0.62
CA LEU A 23 5.70 -1.08 0.67
C LEU A 23 6.70 0.03 1.00
N ALA A 24 7.54 0.40 0.03
CA ALA A 24 8.47 1.51 0.17
C ALA A 24 7.75 2.84 0.40
N GLY A 25 6.64 3.08 -0.31
CA GLY A 25 5.80 4.26 -0.12
C GLY A 25 5.20 4.35 1.27
N VAL A 26 4.65 3.23 1.81
CA VAL A 26 4.13 3.16 3.18
C VAL A 26 5.23 3.44 4.20
N ALA A 27 6.41 2.83 4.06
CA ALA A 27 7.55 3.12 4.94
C ALA A 27 7.96 4.60 4.88
N GLY A 28 7.95 5.18 3.67
CA GLY A 28 8.17 6.60 3.46
C GLY A 28 7.15 7.48 4.19
N GLN A 29 5.87 7.08 4.25
CA GLN A 29 4.85 7.84 4.98
C GLN A 29 5.17 7.97 6.48
N PHE A 30 5.66 6.90 7.11
CA PHE A 30 6.09 6.94 8.52
C PHE A 30 7.30 7.84 8.71
N LEU A 31 8.27 7.81 7.78
CA LEU A 31 9.42 8.71 7.81
C LEU A 31 8.98 10.17 7.70
N LEU A 32 8.10 10.50 6.75
CA LEU A 32 7.63 11.88 6.54
C LEU A 32 6.86 12.42 7.74
N ALA A 33 5.97 11.61 8.33
CA ALA A 33 5.28 11.97 9.56
C ALA A 33 6.27 12.15 10.72
N GLY A 34 7.25 11.25 10.87
CA GLY A 34 8.30 11.33 11.87
C GLY A 34 9.16 12.59 11.73
N MET A 35 9.55 12.94 10.49
CA MET A 35 10.29 14.18 10.21
C MET A 35 9.57 15.39 10.78
N THR A 36 8.25 15.50 10.59
CA THR A 36 7.53 16.66 11.14
C THR A 36 7.38 16.62 12.65
N VAL A 37 7.13 15.45 13.23
CA VAL A 37 7.11 15.26 14.70
C VAL A 37 8.43 15.72 15.34
N PHE A 38 9.56 15.47 14.67
CA PHE A 38 10.89 15.86 15.15
C PHE A 38 11.40 17.21 14.61
N GLY A 39 10.52 18.03 14.01
CA GLY A 39 10.84 19.42 13.62
C GLY A 39 11.56 19.60 12.29
N ALA A 40 11.67 18.56 11.47
CA ALA A 40 12.30 18.60 10.15
C ALA A 40 11.32 19.01 9.03
N GLY A 41 11.13 20.33 8.86
CA GLY A 41 10.59 20.95 7.65
C GLY A 41 9.16 20.55 7.21
N THR A 42 8.91 20.60 5.89
CA THR A 42 7.62 20.44 5.19
C THR A 42 7.11 18.99 5.13
N GLY A 43 7.30 18.22 6.20
CA GLY A 43 6.98 16.80 6.20
C GLY A 43 5.47 16.51 6.12
N TRP A 44 4.59 17.39 6.63
CA TRP A 44 3.13 17.20 6.56
C TRP A 44 2.59 17.39 5.14
N GLU A 45 3.02 18.43 4.41
CA GLU A 45 2.59 18.65 3.03
C GLU A 45 3.07 17.52 2.12
N LEU A 46 4.34 17.11 2.30
CA LEU A 46 4.91 16.02 1.52
C LEU A 46 4.26 14.68 1.87
N HIS A 47 3.96 14.44 3.15
CA HIS A 47 3.20 13.27 3.61
C HIS A 47 1.81 13.24 2.96
N ALA A 48 1.06 14.33 3.00
CA ALA A 48 -0.27 14.40 2.39
C ALA A 48 -0.22 14.16 0.87
N ALA A 49 0.68 14.85 0.16
CA ALA A 49 0.81 14.73 -1.29
C ALA A 49 1.23 13.32 -1.72
N THR A 50 2.27 12.76 -1.09
CA THR A 50 2.78 11.43 -1.43
C THR A 50 1.87 10.31 -0.95
N GLY A 51 1.17 10.49 0.17
CA GLY A 51 0.13 9.60 0.66
C GLY A 51 -1.05 9.52 -0.31
N GLY A 52 -1.49 10.65 -0.87
CA GLY A 52 -2.49 10.67 -1.94
C GLY A 52 -1.99 10.03 -3.24
N ALA A 53 -0.73 10.30 -3.63
CA ALA A 53 -0.13 9.69 -4.82
C ALA A 53 0.02 8.16 -4.70
N LEU A 54 0.21 7.64 -3.48
CA LEU A 54 0.26 6.19 -3.18
C LEU A 54 -1.03 5.46 -3.57
N GLY A 55 -2.15 6.18 -3.70
CA GLY A 55 -3.40 5.63 -4.21
C GLY A 55 -3.29 5.06 -5.63
N LEU A 56 -2.44 5.62 -6.48
CA LEU A 56 -2.27 5.15 -7.86
C LEU A 56 -1.73 3.71 -7.93
N PRO A 57 -0.57 3.37 -7.32
CA PRO A 57 -0.10 1.99 -7.32
C PRO A 57 -1.02 1.04 -6.53
N VAL A 58 -1.71 1.50 -5.48
CA VAL A 58 -2.69 0.67 -4.76
C VAL A 58 -3.90 0.33 -5.63
N LEU A 59 -4.45 1.31 -6.35
CA LEU A 59 -5.52 1.09 -7.32
C LEU A 59 -5.06 0.15 -8.44
N ALA A 60 -3.86 0.34 -8.97
CA ALA A 60 -3.31 -0.53 -10.01
C ALA A 60 -3.19 -2.00 -9.53
N LEU A 61 -2.72 -2.24 -8.29
CA LEU A 61 -2.70 -3.57 -7.68
C LEU A 61 -4.11 -4.15 -7.60
N PHE A 62 -5.08 -3.37 -7.10
CA PHE A 62 -6.47 -3.82 -7.02
C PHE A 62 -7.00 -4.25 -8.40
N LEU A 63 -6.87 -3.39 -9.41
CA LEU A 63 -7.33 -3.67 -10.77
C LEU A 63 -6.63 -4.90 -11.38
N LEU A 64 -5.31 -5.01 -11.23
CA LEU A 64 -4.57 -6.18 -11.69
C LEU A 64 -5.04 -7.47 -11.00
N SER A 65 -5.37 -7.42 -9.72
CA SER A 65 -5.87 -8.57 -8.95
C SER A 65 -7.23 -9.09 -9.42
N LEU A 66 -7.97 -8.28 -10.20
CA LEU A 66 -9.23 -8.71 -10.83
C LEU A 66 -8.98 -9.60 -12.06
N SER A 67 -7.81 -9.51 -12.69
CA SER A 67 -7.43 -10.34 -13.83
C SER A 67 -7.34 -11.82 -13.48
N GLN A 68 -7.51 -12.71 -14.47
CA GLN A 68 -7.37 -14.15 -14.27
C GLN A 68 -5.95 -14.53 -13.83
N ALA A 69 -4.94 -13.86 -14.39
CA ALA A 69 -3.53 -14.12 -14.10
C ALA A 69 -3.13 -13.82 -12.64
N ALA A 70 -3.87 -12.94 -11.96
CA ALA A 70 -3.58 -12.55 -10.58
C ALA A 70 -4.73 -12.88 -9.61
N ARG A 71 -5.65 -13.79 -9.97
CA ARG A 71 -6.82 -14.13 -9.14
C ARG A 71 -6.46 -14.59 -7.73
N GLY A 72 -5.30 -15.22 -7.56
CA GLY A 72 -4.78 -15.65 -6.25
C GLY A 72 -4.47 -14.49 -5.31
N TYR A 73 -4.29 -13.28 -5.85
CA TYR A 73 -4.06 -12.06 -5.10
C TYR A 73 -5.32 -11.22 -4.86
N ARG A 74 -6.47 -11.58 -5.46
CA ARG A 74 -7.69 -10.77 -5.42
C ARG A 74 -8.08 -10.36 -4.00
N ARG A 75 -8.17 -11.32 -3.08
CA ARG A 75 -8.58 -11.04 -1.69
C ARG A 75 -7.66 -10.04 -1.00
N ILE A 76 -6.34 -10.21 -1.15
CA ILE A 76 -5.36 -9.36 -0.46
C ILE A 76 -5.21 -8.00 -1.15
N GLY A 77 -5.35 -7.94 -2.48
CA GLY A 77 -5.41 -6.69 -3.24
C GLY A 77 -6.64 -5.86 -2.90
N THR A 78 -7.82 -6.48 -2.82
CA THR A 78 -9.05 -5.83 -2.34
C THR A 78 -8.89 -5.32 -0.90
N LEU A 79 -8.30 -6.12 -0.01
CA LEU A 79 -8.10 -5.71 1.38
C LEU A 79 -7.16 -4.50 1.49
N LEU A 80 -6.05 -4.49 0.73
CA LEU A 80 -5.14 -3.35 0.69
C LEU A 80 -5.83 -2.09 0.15
N PHE A 81 -6.64 -2.21 -0.89
CA PHE A 81 -7.38 -1.08 -1.45
C PHE A 81 -8.43 -0.54 -0.48
N ALA A 82 -9.20 -1.41 0.17
CA ALA A 82 -10.15 -1.00 1.21
C ALA A 82 -9.44 -0.30 2.39
N ALA A 83 -8.29 -0.83 2.82
CA ALA A 83 -7.47 -0.19 3.84
C ALA A 83 -6.95 1.18 3.39
N TYR A 84 -6.57 1.36 2.13
CA TYR A 84 -6.19 2.68 1.60
C TYR A 84 -7.37 3.67 1.61
N LEU A 85 -8.57 3.26 1.20
CA LEU A 85 -9.74 4.13 1.27
C LEU A 85 -10.05 4.55 2.72
N LEU A 86 -9.92 3.61 3.66
CA LEU A 86 -10.03 3.91 5.08
C LEU A 86 -8.93 4.89 5.54
N GLN A 87 -7.69 4.75 5.05
CA GLN A 87 -6.58 5.65 5.37
C GLN A 87 -6.92 7.11 5.01
N ILE A 88 -7.45 7.32 3.81
CA ILE A 88 -7.88 8.64 3.33
C ILE A 88 -9.04 9.17 4.15
N ALA A 89 -10.03 8.33 4.46
CA ALA A 89 -11.17 8.74 5.29
C ALA A 89 -10.73 9.18 6.69
N LEU A 90 -9.83 8.42 7.34
CA LEU A 90 -9.31 8.74 8.67
C LEU A 90 -8.49 10.04 8.68
N ALA A 91 -7.71 10.30 7.63
CA ALA A 91 -7.00 11.58 7.48
C ALA A 91 -7.99 12.74 7.32
N ALA A 92 -8.98 12.58 6.45
CA ALA A 92 -9.93 13.65 6.11
C ALA A 92 -10.82 14.07 7.30
N VAL A 93 -11.14 13.15 8.21
CA VAL A 93 -11.95 13.45 9.40
C VAL A 93 -11.10 13.83 10.62
N GLY A 94 -9.77 13.75 10.54
CA GLY A 94 -8.88 13.86 11.68
C GLY A 94 -9.00 15.18 12.44
N ASP A 95 -9.18 16.30 11.74
CA ASP A 95 -9.32 17.62 12.35
C ASP A 95 -10.64 17.76 13.13
N ALA A 96 -11.72 17.13 12.65
CA ALA A 96 -13.04 17.20 13.27
C ALA A 96 -13.21 16.15 14.39
N LEU A 97 -12.61 14.97 14.23
CA LEU A 97 -12.74 13.84 15.14
C LEU A 97 -11.34 13.26 15.46
N PRO A 98 -10.54 13.93 16.31
CA PRO A 98 -9.14 13.56 16.54
C PRO A 98 -8.92 12.13 17.03
N MET A 99 -9.86 11.59 17.81
CA MET A 99 -9.80 10.19 18.27
C MET A 99 -9.98 9.18 17.12
N LEU A 100 -10.79 9.50 16.10
CA LEU A 100 -10.85 8.70 14.89
C LEU A 100 -9.62 8.93 14.01
N GLY A 101 -9.20 10.19 13.84
CA GLY A 101 -7.98 10.54 13.10
C GLY A 101 -6.74 9.83 13.63
N ALA A 102 -6.64 9.61 14.95
CA ALA A 102 -5.55 8.88 15.60
C ALA A 102 -5.45 7.41 15.16
N LEU A 103 -6.49 6.83 14.55
CA LEU A 103 -6.43 5.49 13.95
C LEU A 103 -5.69 5.49 12.60
N HIS A 104 -5.45 6.64 11.98
CA HIS A 104 -4.74 6.77 10.70
C HIS A 104 -3.36 6.08 10.72
N PRO A 105 -2.44 6.35 11.67
CA PRO A 105 -1.16 5.63 11.72
C PRO A 105 -1.32 4.12 11.98
N VAL A 106 -2.35 3.70 12.72
CA VAL A 106 -2.64 2.27 12.99
C VAL A 106 -3.08 1.56 11.70
N ASN A 107 -3.96 2.18 10.91
CA ASN A 107 -4.36 1.63 9.62
C ASN A 107 -3.20 1.67 8.60
N GLY A 108 -2.33 2.68 8.66
CA GLY A 108 -1.08 2.72 7.88
C GLY A 108 -0.15 1.54 8.20
N MET A 109 -0.05 1.14 9.48
CA MET A 109 0.70 -0.04 9.89
C MET A 109 0.07 -1.32 9.34
N LEU A 110 -1.26 -1.44 9.41
CA LEU A 110 -2.00 -2.57 8.83
C LEU A 110 -1.75 -2.68 7.32
N MET A 111 -1.78 -1.57 6.58
CA MET A 111 -1.44 -1.53 5.16
C MET A 111 -0.01 -2.03 4.90
N GLY A 112 0.96 -1.64 5.72
CA GLY A 112 2.32 -2.14 5.66
C GLY A 112 2.39 -3.67 5.82
N LEU A 113 1.72 -4.22 6.83
CA LEU A 113 1.66 -5.67 7.07
C LEU A 113 0.97 -6.43 5.93
N ILE A 114 -0.14 -5.90 5.39
CA ILE A 114 -0.81 -6.46 4.21
C ILE A 114 0.15 -6.48 3.02
N THR A 115 0.89 -5.39 2.80
CA THR A 115 1.82 -5.27 1.67
C THR A 115 3.01 -6.21 1.81
N VAL A 116 3.58 -6.38 3.00
CA VAL A 116 4.63 -7.38 3.27
C VAL A 116 4.14 -8.79 2.94
N ARG A 117 2.92 -9.15 3.36
CA ARG A 117 2.29 -10.44 3.01
C ARG A 117 2.06 -10.60 1.51
N LEU A 118 1.81 -9.50 0.81
CA LEU A 118 1.65 -9.45 -0.64
C LEU A 118 2.97 -9.73 -1.37
N VAL A 119 4.05 -9.08 -0.94
CA VAL A 119 5.41 -9.24 -1.50
C VAL A 119 5.95 -10.66 -1.24
N GLY A 120 5.75 -11.18 -0.02
CA GLY A 120 6.23 -12.49 0.39
C GLY A 120 5.44 -13.68 -0.15
N ARG A 121 4.28 -13.45 -0.79
CA ARG A 121 3.52 -14.53 -1.42
C ARG A 121 4.26 -15.05 -2.66
N ALA A 122 4.50 -16.36 -2.70
CA ALA A 122 4.87 -17.05 -3.93
C ALA A 122 3.75 -16.86 -4.98
N ALA A 123 4.13 -16.80 -6.26
CA ALA A 123 3.14 -16.81 -7.34
C ALA A 123 2.29 -18.09 -7.23
N PRO A 124 0.95 -17.99 -7.33
CA PRO A 124 0.10 -19.18 -7.34
C PRO A 124 0.40 -20.09 -8.54
#